data_AF-A0AAV0TQH6-F1
#
_entry.id   AF-A0AAV0TQH6-F1
#
_cell.length_a   1.000
_cell.length_b   1.000
_cell.length_c   1.000
_cell.angle_alpha   90.00
_cell.angle_beta   90.00
_cell.angle_gamma   90.00
#
_symmetry.space_group_name_H-M   'P 1'
#
loop_
_entity.id
_entity.type
_entity.pdbx_description
1 polymer ?
#
loop_
_entity_poly.entity_id
_entity_poly.type
_entity_poly.pdbx_seq_one_letter_code
_entity_poly.pdbx_strand_id
1 'polypeptide(L)'
;MEIKVLYFASTREEIGLREEKLQLPDRSSATLASLRRLLVDKYPHAASTIESITLAHNLEYSEDDVALTAPKQAEDKRQKHARSDQELDNIYKSAQTLLRLA
;
A
#
# COMPACT_ATOMS: atom_id res chain seq x y z
N MET A 1 -12.73 10.87 0.43
CA MET A 1 -11.38 10.25 0.52
C MET A 1 -11.11 9.56 -0.79
N GLU A 2 -9.92 9.74 -1.39
CA GLU A 2 -9.55 8.98 -2.58
C GLU A 2 -8.87 7.66 -2.18
N ILE A 3 -9.32 6.55 -2.75
CA ILE A 3 -8.67 5.24 -2.62
C ILE A 3 -8.33 4.69 -4.00
N LYS A 4 -7.30 3.84 -4.04
CA LYS A 4 -6.93 3.07 -5.22
C LYS A 4 -7.44 1.63 -5.06
N VAL A 5 -8.23 1.17 -6.02
CA VAL A 5 -8.73 -0.21 -6.09
C VAL A 5 -8.00 -0.95 -7.19
N LEU A 6 -7.62 -2.20 -6.90
CA LEU A 6 -6.91 -3.10 -7.80
C LEU A 6 -7.80 -4.32 -8.05
N TYR A 7 -8.01 -4.66 -9.31
CA TYR A 7 -8.82 -5.81 -9.71
C TYR A 7 -7.92 -6.94 -10.23
N PHE A 8 -8.24 -8.17 -9.81
CA PHE A 8 -7.49 -9.37 -10.15
C PHE A 8 -8.43 -10.45 -10.69
N ALA A 9 -7.86 -11.41 -11.44
CA ALA A 9 -8.56 -12.58 -11.96
C ALA A 9 -9.89 -12.24 -12.66
N SER A 10 -10.96 -13.01 -12.37
CA SER A 10 -12.28 -12.86 -12.98
C SER A 10 -12.90 -11.48 -12.77
N THR A 11 -12.69 -10.85 -11.60
CA THR A 11 -13.21 -9.51 -11.33
C THR A 11 -12.65 -8.48 -12.31
N ARG A 12 -11.37 -8.61 -12.69
CA ARG A 12 -10.75 -7.74 -13.71
C ARG A 12 -11.34 -7.97 -15.09
N GLU A 13 -11.68 -9.21 -15.43
CA GLU A 13 -12.25 -9.54 -16.74
C GLU A 13 -13.66 -8.97 -16.87
N GLU A 14 -14.47 -9.07 -15.82
CA GLU A 14 -15.84 -8.55 -15.82
C GLU A 14 -15.91 -7.02 -15.72
N ILE A 15 -15.08 -6.41 -14.87
CA ILE A 15 -15.04 -4.93 -14.75
C ILE A 15 -14.29 -4.30 -15.95
N GLY A 16 -13.36 -5.03 -16.56
CA GLY A 16 -12.54 -4.55 -17.69
C GLY A 16 -11.43 -3.57 -17.29
N LEU A 17 -11.28 -3.26 -16.00
CA LEU A 17 -10.27 -2.36 -15.47
C LEU A 17 -9.24 -3.13 -14.65
N ARG A 18 -7.97 -2.74 -14.77
CA ARG A 18 -6.91 -3.28 -13.89
C ARG A 18 -6.91 -2.59 -12.53
N GLU A 19 -7.14 -1.28 -12.54
CA GLU A 19 -7.14 -0.45 -11.35
C GLU A 19 -7.95 0.82 -11.61
N GLU A 20 -8.45 1.42 -10.55
CA GLU A 20 -9.08 2.73 -10.61
C GLU A 20 -8.95 3.50 -9.30
N LYS A 21 -9.24 4.79 -9.37
CA LYS A 21 -9.32 5.67 -8.21
C LYS A 21 -10.78 5.97 -7.92
N LEU A 22 -11.22 5.68 -6.70
CA LEU A 22 -12.59 5.95 -6.25
C LEU A 22 -12.59 7.02 -5.17
N GLN A 23 -13.53 7.95 -5.30
CA GLN A 23 -13.84 8.92 -4.26
C GLN A 23 -14.91 8.35 -3.35
N LEU A 24 -14.55 8.11 -2.09
CA LEU A 24 -15.48 7.74 -1.03
C LEU A 24 -16.05 9.00 -0.37
N PRO A 25 -17.38 9.10 -0.20
CA PRO A 25 -18.03 10.31 0.31
C PRO A 25 -17.65 10.61 1.77
N ASP A 26 -17.53 9.59 2.63
CA ASP A 26 -17.25 9.78 4.05
C ASP A 26 -15.95 9.12 4.52
N ARG A 27 -15.01 9.94 5.00
CA ARG A 27 -13.69 9.48 5.44
C ARG A 27 -13.71 8.75 6.79
N SER A 28 -14.74 9.01 7.61
CA SER A 28 -14.82 8.52 8.98
C SER A 28 -15.62 7.23 9.13
N SER A 29 -16.46 6.89 8.15
CA SER A 29 -17.39 5.75 8.17
C SER A 29 -17.21 4.79 7.00
N ALA A 30 -16.29 5.07 6.06
CA ALA A 30 -16.02 4.16 4.96
C ALA A 30 -15.45 2.84 5.49
N THR A 31 -16.15 1.75 5.21
CA THR A 31 -15.73 0.37 5.47
C THR A 31 -15.59 -0.39 4.16
N LEU A 32 -14.96 -1.57 4.20
CA LEU A 32 -14.92 -2.47 3.04
C LEU A 32 -16.33 -2.87 2.57
N ALA A 33 -17.30 -3.06 3.47
CA ALA A 33 -18.70 -3.29 3.12
C ALA A 33 -19.29 -2.12 2.30
N SER A 34 -19.02 -0.88 2.72
CA SER A 34 -19.48 0.30 1.98
C SER A 34 -18.84 0.41 0.60
N LEU A 35 -17.57 0.03 0.47
CA LEU A 35 -16.87 -0.04 -0.81
C LEU A 35 -17.46 -1.12 -1.70
N ARG A 36 -17.74 -2.31 -1.17
CA ARG A 36 -18.35 -3.42 -1.91
C ARG A 36 -19.68 -3.00 -2.50
N ARG A 37 -20.56 -2.37 -1.70
CA ARG A 37 -21.85 -1.85 -2.18
C ARG A 37 -21.67 -0.82 -3.29
N LEU A 38 -20.75 0.12 -3.12
CA LEU A 38 -20.45 1.12 -4.15
C LEU A 38 -19.98 0.48 -5.47
N LEU A 39 -19.16 -0.57 -5.39
CA LEU A 39 -18.70 -1.31 -6.56
C LEU A 39 -19.82 -2.10 -7.24
N VAL A 40 -20.71 -2.73 -6.46
CA VAL A 40 -21.90 -3.42 -6.98
C VAL A 40 -22.83 -2.43 -7.70
N ASP A 41 -23.08 -1.27 -7.09
CA ASP A 41 -23.92 -0.22 -7.68
C ASP A 41 -23.31 0.33 -8.98
N LYS A 42 -21.98 0.43 -9.03
CA LYS A 42 -21.25 0.94 -10.20
C LYS A 42 -21.12 -0.10 -11.33
N TYR A 43 -20.98 -1.38 -10.98
CA TYR A 43 -20.77 -2.49 -11.90
C TYR A 43 -21.79 -3.61 -11.65
N PRO A 44 -23.08 -3.37 -11.93
CA PRO A 44 -24.14 -4.34 -11.63
C PRO A 44 -23.98 -5.65 -12.39
N HIS A 45 -23.34 -5.62 -13.57
CA HIS A 45 -23.04 -6.83 -14.34
C HIS A 45 -21.99 -7.73 -13.67
N ALA A 46 -21.16 -7.18 -12.78
CA ALA A 46 -20.14 -7.90 -12.03
C ALA A 46 -20.54 -8.16 -10.57
N ALA A 47 -21.78 -7.86 -10.19
CA ALA A 47 -22.25 -7.89 -8.79
C ALA A 47 -22.01 -9.25 -8.12
N SER A 48 -22.38 -10.35 -8.77
CA SER A 48 -22.22 -11.70 -8.22
C SER A 48 -20.74 -12.05 -7.95
N THR A 49 -19.84 -11.59 -8.81
CA THR A 49 -18.41 -11.79 -8.64
C THR A 49 -17.88 -10.88 -7.53
N ILE A 50 -18.31 -9.61 -7.49
CA ILE A 50 -17.92 -8.67 -6.43
C ILE A 50 -18.40 -9.14 -5.05
N GLU A 51 -19.58 -9.76 -4.93
CA GLU A 51 -20.11 -10.26 -3.65
C GLU A 51 -19.37 -11.50 -3.13
N SER A 52 -18.84 -12.32 -4.03
CA SER A 52 -18.18 -13.59 -3.67
C SER A 52 -16.67 -13.48 -3.42
N ILE A 53 -16.03 -12.36 -3.74
CA ILE A 53 -14.59 -12.19 -3.58
C ILE A 53 -14.16 -11.73 -2.19
N THR A 54 -12.96 -12.17 -1.80
CA THR A 54 -12.22 -11.64 -0.66
C THR A 54 -11.59 -10.29 -0.99
N LEU A 55 -11.76 -9.30 -0.11
CA LEU A 55 -11.12 -8.01 -0.23
C LEU A 55 -9.85 -7.94 0.62
N ALA A 56 -8.85 -7.19 0.13
CA ALA A 56 -7.63 -6.91 0.87
C ALA A 56 -7.47 -5.39 1.02
N HIS A 57 -7.27 -4.95 2.26
CA HIS A 57 -6.94 -3.56 2.58
C HIS A 57 -5.44 -3.47 2.86
N ASN A 58 -4.72 -2.63 2.10
CA ASN A 58 -3.25 -2.48 2.22
C ASN A 58 -2.47 -3.82 2.19
N LEU A 59 -2.83 -4.72 1.27
CA LEU A 59 -2.24 -6.05 1.08
C LEU A 59 -2.56 -7.08 2.17
N GLU A 60 -3.43 -6.73 3.12
CA GLU A 60 -3.91 -7.65 4.15
C GLU A 60 -5.37 -8.01 3.92
N TYR A 61 -5.68 -9.30 3.86
CA TYR A 61 -7.06 -9.78 3.78
C TYR A 61 -7.83 -9.29 4.99
N SER A 62 -8.99 -8.70 4.75
CA SER A 62 -9.78 -8.02 5.77
C SER A 62 -11.25 -8.33 5.59
N GLU A 63 -11.97 -8.38 6.71
CA GLU A 63 -13.43 -8.51 6.70
C GLU A 63 -14.09 -7.17 6.35
N ASP A 64 -15.36 -7.25 5.96
CA ASP A 64 -16.11 -6.12 5.43
C ASP A 64 -16.31 -4.97 6.46
N ASP A 65 -16.22 -5.27 7.75
CA ASP A 65 -16.38 -4.30 8.85
C ASP A 65 -15.14 -3.43 9.07
N VAL A 66 -14.01 -3.73 8.42
CA VAL A 66 -12.77 -2.96 8.56
C VAL A 66 -12.95 -1.56 7.98
N ALA A 67 -12.66 -0.55 8.81
CA ALA A 67 -12.63 0.83 8.39
C ALA A 67 -11.49 1.09 7.41
N LEU A 68 -11.80 1.75 6.30
CA LEU A 68 -10.86 2.22 5.28
C LEU A 68 -10.16 3.48 5.80
N THR A 69 -9.28 3.32 6.77
CA THR A 69 -8.41 4.41 7.22
C THR A 69 -7.25 4.58 6.25
N ALA A 70 -6.75 5.80 6.10
CA ALA A 70 -5.46 6.02 5.45
C ALA A 70 -4.41 5.08 6.07
N PRO A 71 -3.47 4.53 5.27
CA PRO A 71 -2.43 3.68 5.82
C PRO A 71 -1.80 4.44 6.99
N LYS A 72 -1.84 3.84 8.20
CA LYS A 72 -0.90 4.23 9.24
C LYS A 72 0.44 4.12 8.54
N GLN A 73 1.15 5.24 8.40
CA GLN A 73 2.49 5.24 7.81
C GLN A 73 3.16 3.99 8.31
N ALA A 74 3.56 3.10 7.40
CA ALA A 74 4.44 2.01 7.76
C ALA A 74 5.52 2.67 8.60
N GLU A 75 5.54 2.40 9.91
CA GLU A 75 6.61 2.89 10.77
C GLU A 75 7.86 2.41 10.08
N ASP A 76 8.55 3.38 9.48
CA ASP A 76 9.68 3.15 8.63
C ASP A 76 10.78 2.62 9.55
N LYS A 77 10.79 1.31 9.77
CA LYS A 77 11.87 0.59 10.42
C LYS A 77 13.13 0.57 9.53
N ARG A 78 13.30 1.54 8.62
CA ARG A 78 14.61 1.93 8.08
C ARG A 78 15.30 2.91 9.03
N GLN A 79 15.44 2.51 10.29
CA GLN A 79 16.42 3.12 11.18
C GLN A 79 17.53 2.13 11.46
N LYS A 80 18.56 2.20 10.60
CA LYS A 80 20.00 1.97 10.84
C LYS A 80 20.65 1.34 9.60
N HIS A 81 21.23 2.18 8.74
CA HIS A 81 22.57 1.98 8.13
C HIS A 81 22.99 3.25 7.34
N ALA A 82 22.87 4.41 7.97
CA ALA A 82 23.49 5.65 7.50
C ALA A 82 24.75 5.99 8.34
N ARG A 83 25.48 4.97 8.79
CA ARG A 83 26.76 5.12 9.51
C ARG A 83 27.99 4.63 8.72
N SER A 84 27.78 4.16 7.49
CA SER A 84 28.84 3.46 6.75
C SER A 84 29.83 4.40 6.06
N ASP A 85 29.38 5.57 5.57
CA ASP A 85 30.25 6.42 4.74
C ASP A 85 31.25 7.24 5.57
N GLN A 86 30.86 7.66 6.78
CA GLN A 86 31.74 8.46 7.64
C GLN A 86 32.79 7.61 8.38
N GLU A 87 32.50 6.34 8.65
CA GLU A 87 33.50 5.39 9.16
C GLU A 87 34.51 5.01 8.07
N LEU A 88 34.07 4.83 6.83
CA LEU A 88 34.98 4.57 5.70
C LEU A 88 35.90 5.77 5.40
N ASP A 89 35.40 7.01 5.48
CA ASP A 89 36.22 8.21 5.27
C ASP A 89 37.26 8.39 6.39
N ASN A 90 36.92 8.03 7.64
CA ASN A 90 37.86 8.05 8.76
C ASN A 90 38.94 6.96 8.63
N ILE A 91 38.57 5.76 8.19
CA ILE A 91 39.54 4.69 7.92
C ILE A 91 40.50 5.11 6.80
N TYR A 92 39.99 5.68 5.71
CA TYR A 92 40.83 6.09 4.57
C TYR A 92 41.81 7.22 4.93
N LYS A 93 41.37 8.21 5.72
CA LYS A 93 42.25 9.28 6.23
C LYS A 93 43.33 8.75 7.16
N SER A 94 43.00 7.80 8.05
CA SER A 94 43.99 7.20 8.96
C SER A 94 45.07 6.39 8.22
N ALA A 95 44.69 5.65 7.16
CA ALA A 95 45.62 4.89 6.34
C ALA A 95 46.55 5.81 5.52
N GLN A 96 46.05 6.95 5.02
CA GLN A 96 46.86 7.95 4.30
C GLN A 96 47.87 8.67 5.21
N THR A 97 47.56 8.87 6.49
CA THR A 97 48.51 9.47 7.44
C THR A 97 49.67 8.53 7.76
N LEU A 98 49.41 7.24 7.92
CA LEU A 98 50.43 6.24 8.24
C LEU A 98 51.41 6.01 7.07
N LEU A 99 50.96 6.10 5.82
CA LEU A 99 51.82 5.94 4.64
C LEU A 99 52.78 7.11 4.39
N ARG A 100 52.54 8.29 4.98
CA ARG A 100 53.40 9.48 4.84
C ARG A 100 54.51 9.57 5.89
N LEU A 101 54.46 8.74 6.93
CA LEU A 101 55.38 8.77 8.07
C LEU A 101 56.35 7.56 8.09
N ALA A 102 56.29 6.68 7.09
CA ALA A 102 57.25 5.61 6.84
C ALA A 102 58.20 6.01 5.71
#